data_AF-A0A7S1QCH4-F1
#
_entry.id   AF-A0A7S1QCH4-F1
#
_cell.length_a   1.000
_cell.length_b   1.000
_cell.length_c   1.000
_cell.angle_alpha   90.00
_cell.angle_beta   90.00
_cell.angle_gamma   90.00
#
_symmetry.space_group_name_H-M   'P 1'
#
loop_
_entity.id
_entity.type
_entity.pdbx_description
1 polymer ?
#
loop_
_entity_poly.entity_id
_entity_poly.type
_entity_poly.pdbx_seq_one_letter_code
_entity_poly.pdbx_strand_id
1 'polypeptide(L)'
;QNSFDIVKIYTFTGPILIALNPFKLIPNLYDEEVLRSFITVKPSTKPHVFNTSNSAYRGICDRHKSQTVLISGESGAGKTETTKHVMKFLATAGSDDGGRTDVEKQVLESNPLLEAFGNARTLRNDNSSRFGKFIELQFRSAKDQQAAGVKTGMAGENSRLCGARIQTYLLEKVRVCDQQEGERNYHIFYEVCAAVASLPEGQLEYNFPTLLPKEKVKTEVKLNLEGFAELSNFAYTTRSSCKKLKDVNDIEFFERRINAMQTIGISMDDITK
;
A
#
# COMPACT_ATOMS: atom_id res chain seq x y z
N GLN A 1 -11.66 -14.29 27.84
CA GLN A 1 -10.35 -14.23 28.51
C GLN A 1 -9.99 -15.67 28.89
N ASN A 2 -9.37 -16.42 27.97
CA ASN A 2 -8.73 -17.75 28.15
C ASN A 2 -8.44 -18.35 26.76
N SER A 3 -7.22 -18.13 26.24
CA SER A 3 -6.52 -18.90 25.19
C SER A 3 -5.21 -18.15 24.89
N PHE A 4 -4.21 -18.32 25.75
CA PHE A 4 -2.95 -17.55 25.69
C PHE A 4 -1.90 -18.10 24.71
N ASP A 5 -2.19 -19.13 23.91
CA ASP A 5 -1.18 -19.79 23.06
C ASP A 5 -1.44 -19.82 21.54
N ILE A 6 -2.48 -19.14 21.05
CA ILE A 6 -2.61 -18.82 19.61
C ILE A 6 -3.13 -17.39 19.52
N VAL A 7 -2.33 -16.46 19.00
CA VAL A 7 -2.79 -15.07 18.79
C VAL A 7 -3.83 -15.08 17.66
N LYS A 8 -5.08 -15.39 18.01
CA LYS A 8 -6.22 -15.39 17.10
C LYS A 8 -6.71 -13.96 16.94
N ILE A 9 -6.10 -13.22 16.01
CA ILE A 9 -6.47 -11.82 15.74
C ILE A 9 -7.77 -11.67 14.95
N TYR A 10 -8.26 -12.75 14.34
CA TYR A 10 -9.44 -12.75 13.47
C TYR A 10 -10.57 -13.57 14.08
N THR A 11 -11.77 -12.99 14.10
CA THR A 11 -13.00 -13.67 14.54
C THR A 11 -14.18 -13.21 13.69
N PHE A 12 -15.04 -14.12 13.26
CA PHE A 12 -16.28 -13.76 12.58
C PHE A 12 -17.42 -13.48 13.57
N THR A 13 -18.24 -12.49 13.27
CA THR A 13 -19.55 -12.25 13.87
C THR A 13 -20.58 -12.15 12.74
N GLY A 14 -21.23 -13.28 12.42
CA GLY A 14 -22.00 -13.40 11.19
C GLY A 14 -21.12 -13.14 9.95
N PRO A 15 -21.52 -12.27 9.01
CA PRO A 15 -20.73 -11.96 7.82
C PRO A 15 -19.58 -10.96 8.09
N ILE A 16 -19.49 -10.40 9.30
CA ILE A 16 -18.51 -9.36 9.65
C ILE A 16 -17.25 -10.02 10.24
N LEU A 17 -16.08 -9.64 9.72
CA LEU A 17 -14.78 -10.03 10.28
C LEU A 17 -14.30 -8.98 11.28
N ILE A 18 -14.10 -9.39 12.53
CA ILE A 18 -13.41 -8.61 13.55
C ILE A 18 -11.91 -8.92 13.44
N ALA A 19 -11.10 -7.87 13.33
CA ALA A 19 -9.65 -7.93 13.29
C ALA A 19 -9.06 -7.11 14.44
N LEU A 20 -8.18 -7.73 15.23
CA LEU A 20 -7.44 -7.06 16.30
C LEU A 20 -6.01 -6.80 15.83
N ASN A 21 -5.54 -5.55 15.94
CA ASN A 21 -4.16 -5.23 15.61
C ASN A 21 -3.21 -5.86 16.65
N PRO A 22 -2.34 -6.82 16.26
CA PRO A 22 -1.42 -7.45 17.21
C PRO A 22 -0.23 -6.58 17.62
N PHE A 23 0.01 -5.44 16.93
CA PHE A 23 1.20 -4.58 17.09
C PHE A 23 2.54 -5.34 16.96
N LYS A 24 2.51 -6.50 16.31
CA LYS A 24 3.68 -7.34 16.03
C LYS A 24 3.43 -8.17 14.78
N LEU A 25 4.51 -8.60 14.14
CA LEU A 25 4.42 -9.60 13.08
C LEU A 25 4.02 -10.94 13.69
N ILE A 26 3.06 -11.61 13.05
CA ILE A 26 2.69 -12.98 13.37
C ILE A 26 3.26 -13.85 12.24
N PRO A 27 4.25 -14.72 12.53
CA PRO A 27 4.86 -15.57 11.52
C PRO A 27 3.81 -16.37 10.75
N ASN A 28 4.01 -16.50 9.45
CA ASN A 28 3.24 -17.34 8.55
C ASN A 28 1.76 -16.95 8.37
N LEU A 29 1.29 -15.84 8.95
CA LEU A 29 -0.12 -15.45 8.88
C LEU A 29 -0.53 -14.96 7.48
N TYR A 30 0.39 -14.30 6.77
CA TYR A 30 0.11 -13.65 5.48
C TYR A 30 1.05 -14.10 4.35
N ASP A 31 1.68 -15.26 4.53
CA ASP A 31 2.61 -15.83 3.56
C ASP A 31 1.90 -16.15 2.24
N GLU A 32 2.67 -16.19 1.16
CA GLU A 32 2.17 -16.51 -0.18
C GLU A 32 1.50 -17.89 -0.22
N GLU A 33 2.03 -18.88 0.49
CA GLU A 33 1.44 -20.23 0.57
C GLU A 33 0.07 -20.20 1.24
N VAL A 34 -0.07 -19.46 2.36
CA VAL A 34 -1.34 -19.29 3.04
C VAL A 34 -2.33 -18.57 2.14
N LEU A 35 -1.91 -17.47 1.51
CA LEU A 35 -2.74 -16.74 0.55
C LEU A 35 -3.26 -17.66 -0.56
N ARG A 36 -2.38 -18.42 -1.22
CA ARG A 36 -2.73 -19.36 -2.30
C ARG A 36 -3.68 -20.45 -1.81
N SER A 37 -3.50 -20.96 -0.60
CA SER A 37 -4.42 -21.96 -0.02
C SER A 37 -5.85 -21.43 0.12
N PHE A 38 -6.03 -20.13 0.39
CA PHE A 38 -7.36 -19.51 0.47
C PHE A 38 -8.00 -19.26 -0.91
N ILE A 39 -7.21 -19.17 -1.99
CA ILE A 39 -7.73 -18.99 -3.35
C ILE A 39 -8.34 -20.31 -3.88
N THR A 40 -7.65 -21.42 -3.64
CA THR A 40 -8.01 -22.74 -4.20
C THR A 40 -9.21 -23.36 -3.52
N VAL A 41 -9.45 -23.05 -2.24
CA VAL A 41 -10.59 -23.57 -1.48
C VAL A 41 -11.82 -22.69 -1.63
N LYS A 42 -13.01 -23.29 -1.52
CA LYS A 42 -14.25 -22.53 -1.35
C LYS A 42 -14.19 -21.73 -0.05
N PRO A 43 -14.83 -20.54 0.01
CA PRO A 43 -14.91 -19.77 1.24
C PRO A 43 -15.40 -20.64 2.40
N SER A 44 -14.66 -20.60 3.51
CA SER A 44 -14.90 -21.42 4.69
C SER A 44 -15.43 -20.57 5.86
N THR A 45 -15.68 -21.18 7.00
CA THR A 45 -15.99 -20.46 8.26
C THR A 45 -14.74 -20.08 9.04
N LYS A 46 -13.52 -20.33 8.50
CA LYS A 46 -12.25 -19.99 9.15
C LYS A 46 -12.04 -18.46 9.14
N PRO A 47 -11.99 -17.80 10.32
CA PRO A 47 -11.77 -16.36 10.38
C PRO A 47 -10.40 -15.96 9.83
N HIS A 48 -10.41 -15.22 8.73
CA HIS A 48 -9.22 -14.63 8.12
C HIS A 48 -9.63 -13.54 7.13
N VAL A 49 -8.80 -12.51 6.96
CA VAL A 49 -9.03 -11.47 5.94
C VAL A 49 -9.09 -12.08 4.54
N PHE A 50 -8.22 -13.05 4.23
CA PHE A 50 -8.24 -13.76 2.95
C PHE A 50 -9.54 -14.54 2.71
N ASN A 51 -10.23 -15.02 3.75
CA ASN A 51 -11.53 -15.66 3.57
C ASN A 51 -12.61 -14.65 3.18
N THR A 52 -12.54 -13.44 3.74
CA THR A 52 -13.42 -12.32 3.35
C THR A 52 -13.14 -11.90 1.91
N SER A 53 -11.86 -11.79 1.53
CA SER A 53 -11.45 -11.50 0.15
C SER A 53 -11.88 -12.59 -0.83
N ASN A 54 -11.74 -13.88 -0.47
CA ASN A 54 -12.20 -15.01 -1.30
C ASN A 54 -13.72 -14.95 -1.51
N SER A 55 -14.48 -14.66 -0.45
CA SER A 55 -15.94 -14.51 -0.53
C SER A 55 -16.34 -13.39 -1.50
N ALA A 56 -15.63 -12.26 -1.47
CA ALA A 56 -15.83 -11.17 -2.42
C ALA A 56 -15.44 -11.60 -3.85
N TYR A 57 -14.28 -12.22 -4.04
CA TYR A 57 -13.84 -12.67 -5.36
C TYR A 57 -14.79 -13.69 -6.00
N ARG A 58 -15.30 -14.65 -5.22
CA ARG A 58 -16.35 -15.59 -5.64
C ARG A 58 -17.68 -14.90 -5.95
N GLY A 59 -18.00 -13.81 -5.25
CA GLY A 59 -19.14 -12.95 -5.60
C GLY A 59 -19.03 -12.33 -7.00
N ILE A 60 -17.82 -11.97 -7.42
CA ILE A 60 -17.54 -11.47 -8.77
C ILE A 60 -17.61 -12.62 -9.78
N CYS A 61 -16.92 -13.73 -9.52
CA CYS A 61 -16.78 -14.84 -10.46
C CYS A 61 -18.09 -15.64 -10.64
N ASP A 62 -18.71 -16.06 -9.55
CA ASP A 62 -19.82 -17.02 -9.58
C ASP A 62 -21.17 -16.32 -9.74
N ARG A 63 -21.30 -15.11 -9.16
CA ARG A 63 -22.57 -14.36 -9.13
C ARG A 63 -22.61 -13.19 -10.11
N HIS A 64 -21.49 -12.84 -10.74
CA HIS A 64 -21.37 -11.70 -11.66
C HIS A 64 -21.91 -10.39 -11.08
N LYS A 65 -21.66 -10.14 -9.79
CA LYS A 65 -22.08 -8.91 -9.08
C LYS A 65 -20.87 -8.18 -8.51
N SER A 66 -20.87 -6.86 -8.64
CA SER A 66 -19.89 -5.99 -7.95
C SER A 66 -19.94 -6.22 -6.44
N GLN A 67 -18.77 -6.28 -5.81
CA GLN A 67 -18.62 -6.49 -4.37
C GLN A 67 -17.92 -5.29 -3.73
N THR A 68 -18.11 -5.11 -2.43
CA THR A 68 -17.45 -4.06 -1.66
C THR A 68 -17.00 -4.63 -0.32
N VAL A 69 -15.75 -4.37 0.06
CA VAL A 69 -15.20 -4.69 1.38
C VAL A 69 -14.99 -3.37 2.11
N LEU A 70 -15.78 -3.12 3.15
CA LEU A 70 -15.65 -1.93 4.00
C LEU A 70 -14.76 -2.24 5.20
N ILE A 71 -13.66 -1.50 5.35
CA ILE A 71 -12.73 -1.65 6.48
C ILE A 71 -12.83 -0.40 7.35
N SER A 72 -13.34 -0.56 8.57
CA SER A 72 -13.54 0.53 9.53
C SER A 72 -12.78 0.28 10.83
N GLY A 73 -12.60 1.34 11.62
CA GLY A 73 -11.86 1.30 12.89
C GLY A 73 -11.15 2.61 13.21
N GLU A 74 -10.69 2.75 14.44
CA GLU A 74 -9.98 3.94 14.90
C GLU A 74 -8.58 4.10 14.27
N SER A 75 -7.93 5.25 14.48
CA SER A 75 -6.54 5.44 14.05
C SER A 75 -5.64 4.43 14.77
N GLY A 76 -4.76 3.75 14.03
CA GLY A 76 -3.90 2.68 14.55
C GLY A 76 -4.56 1.29 14.61
N ALA A 77 -5.85 1.14 14.26
CA ALA A 77 -6.54 -0.16 14.32
C ALA A 77 -6.10 -1.19 13.26
N GLY A 78 -5.21 -0.83 12.33
CA GLY A 78 -4.73 -1.75 11.27
C GLY A 78 -5.52 -1.72 9.97
N LYS A 79 -6.32 -0.68 9.72
CA LYS A 79 -7.12 -0.52 8.48
C LYS A 79 -6.25 -0.60 7.23
N THR A 80 -5.19 0.21 7.15
CA THR A 80 -4.30 0.29 5.98
C THR A 80 -3.63 -1.06 5.68
N GLU A 81 -3.11 -1.74 6.71
CA GLU A 81 -2.52 -3.07 6.54
C GLU A 81 -3.54 -4.11 6.10
N THR A 82 -4.75 -4.09 6.68
CA THR A 82 -5.85 -4.96 6.24
C THR A 82 -6.19 -4.73 4.77
N THR A 83 -6.27 -3.47 4.33
CA THR A 83 -6.50 -3.11 2.92
C THR A 83 -5.40 -3.68 2.01
N LYS A 84 -4.12 -3.58 2.40
CA LYS A 84 -3.01 -4.17 1.64
C LYS A 84 -3.18 -5.68 1.46
N HIS A 85 -3.57 -6.41 2.52
CA HIS A 85 -3.82 -7.85 2.44
C HIS A 85 -5.01 -8.20 1.55
N VAL A 86 -6.10 -7.41 1.60
CA VAL A 86 -7.25 -7.59 0.70
C VAL A 86 -6.84 -7.37 -0.75
N MET A 87 -6.15 -6.28 -1.05
CA MET A 87 -5.67 -5.96 -2.40
C MET A 87 -4.73 -7.04 -2.93
N LYS A 88 -3.76 -7.47 -2.12
CA LYS A 88 -2.82 -8.54 -2.49
C LYS A 88 -3.55 -9.83 -2.82
N PHE A 89 -4.50 -10.24 -1.98
CA PHE A 89 -5.31 -11.43 -2.24
C PHE A 89 -6.07 -11.33 -3.57
N LEU A 90 -6.80 -10.23 -3.78
CA LEU A 90 -7.63 -10.03 -4.97
C LEU A 90 -6.79 -9.93 -6.25
N ALA A 91 -5.64 -9.29 -6.18
CA ALA A 91 -4.66 -9.22 -7.26
C ALA A 91 -4.15 -10.62 -7.64
N THR A 92 -3.72 -11.42 -6.66
CA THR A 92 -3.22 -12.78 -6.91
C THR A 92 -4.33 -13.75 -7.32
N ALA A 93 -5.55 -13.60 -6.82
CA ALA A 93 -6.67 -14.44 -7.23
C ALA A 93 -7.09 -14.18 -8.70
N GLY A 94 -6.90 -12.95 -9.18
CA GLY A 94 -7.19 -12.53 -10.54
C GLY A 94 -6.00 -12.57 -11.50
N SER A 95 -4.85 -13.14 -11.09
CA SER A 95 -3.61 -13.18 -11.88
C SER A 95 -3.50 -14.42 -12.78
N ASP A 96 -2.55 -14.39 -13.73
CA ASP A 96 -2.15 -15.57 -14.49
C ASP A 96 -1.16 -16.47 -13.73
N ASP A 97 -1.11 -17.74 -14.13
CA ASP A 97 -0.34 -18.83 -13.49
C ASP A 97 1.20 -18.66 -13.52
N GLY A 98 1.71 -17.60 -14.17
CA GLY A 98 3.13 -17.41 -14.45
C GLY A 98 3.80 -16.23 -13.75
N GLY A 99 3.06 -15.38 -13.05
CA GLY A 99 3.62 -14.21 -12.35
C GLY A 99 2.64 -13.06 -12.18
N ARG A 100 3.03 -12.08 -11.35
CA ARG A 100 2.24 -10.85 -11.14
C ARG A 100 2.16 -10.05 -12.43
N THR A 101 0.95 -9.78 -12.93
CA THR A 101 0.76 -8.89 -14.09
C THR A 101 1.21 -7.47 -13.77
N ASP A 102 1.49 -6.66 -14.79
CA ASP A 102 1.89 -5.26 -14.56
C ASP A 102 0.80 -4.48 -13.84
N VAL A 103 -0.47 -4.74 -14.14
CA VAL A 103 -1.61 -4.13 -13.44
C VAL A 103 -1.57 -4.45 -11.94
N GLU A 104 -1.31 -5.70 -11.55
CA GLU A 104 -1.20 -6.08 -10.14
C GLU A 104 -0.05 -5.38 -9.43
N LYS A 105 1.12 -5.30 -10.09
CA LYS A 105 2.28 -4.58 -9.54
C LYS A 105 1.94 -3.10 -9.34
N GLN A 106 1.37 -2.44 -10.34
CA GLN A 106 0.96 -1.04 -10.27
C GLN A 106 -0.05 -0.77 -9.15
N VAL A 107 -1.03 -1.66 -8.99
CA VAL A 107 -2.02 -1.58 -7.90
C VAL A 107 -1.35 -1.65 -6.54
N LEU A 108 -0.42 -2.58 -6.32
CA LEU A 108 0.26 -2.72 -5.04
C LEU A 108 1.25 -1.58 -4.77
N GLU A 109 1.98 -1.11 -5.78
CA GLU A 109 2.94 -0.01 -5.67
C GLU A 109 2.27 1.37 -5.53
N SER A 110 0.98 1.51 -5.84
CA SER A 110 0.24 2.76 -5.61
C SER A 110 0.13 3.14 -4.13
N ASN A 111 0.07 2.15 -3.24
CA ASN A 111 -0.07 2.36 -1.79
C ASN A 111 1.12 3.10 -1.19
N PRO A 112 2.39 2.69 -1.44
CA PRO A 112 3.56 3.47 -1.07
C PRO A 112 3.45 4.97 -1.36
N LEU A 113 3.03 5.35 -2.57
CA LEU A 113 2.90 6.77 -2.93
C LEU A 113 1.79 7.45 -2.14
N LEU A 114 0.62 6.81 -2.08
CA LEU A 114 -0.51 7.31 -1.31
C LEU A 114 -0.18 7.48 0.19
N GLU A 115 0.70 6.66 0.74
CA GLU A 115 1.19 6.82 2.11
C GLU A 115 2.19 7.97 2.24
N ALA A 116 3.12 8.15 1.30
CA ALA A 116 4.09 9.24 1.35
C ALA A 116 3.40 10.62 1.37
N PHE A 117 2.41 10.81 0.49
CA PHE A 117 1.73 12.09 0.28
C PHE A 117 0.51 12.31 1.18
N GLY A 118 0.00 11.25 1.84
CA GLY A 118 -1.27 11.33 2.56
C GLY A 118 -1.24 10.72 3.96
N ASN A 119 -0.14 10.11 4.38
CA ASN A 119 0.05 9.69 5.76
C ASN A 119 1.05 10.61 6.49
N ALA A 120 0.87 10.70 7.80
CA ALA A 120 1.75 11.44 8.68
C ALA A 120 1.83 10.76 10.05
N ARG A 121 2.86 11.11 10.83
CA ARG A 121 2.92 10.79 12.25
C ARG A 121 1.91 11.65 13.01
N THR A 122 1.10 10.97 13.82
CA THR A 122 0.19 11.56 14.80
C THR A 122 0.53 11.02 16.18
N LEU A 123 0.03 11.60 17.27
CA LEU A 123 0.33 11.09 18.62
C LEU A 123 0.04 9.59 18.82
N ARG A 124 -0.96 9.04 18.11
CA ARG A 124 -1.43 7.66 18.25
C ARG A 124 -0.84 6.67 17.24
N ASN A 125 -0.31 7.16 16.13
CA ASN A 125 0.12 6.31 15.02
C ASN A 125 1.18 7.03 14.16
N ASP A 126 2.32 6.37 13.99
CA ASP A 126 3.44 6.84 13.17
C ASP A 126 3.10 6.93 11.68
N ASN A 127 2.14 6.16 11.21
CA ASN A 127 1.72 6.11 9.82
C ASN A 127 0.20 6.30 9.69
N SER A 128 -0.34 7.38 10.27
CA SER A 128 -1.77 7.69 10.20
C SER A 128 -2.15 8.21 8.83
N SER A 129 -3.07 7.52 8.14
CA SER A 129 -3.72 8.09 6.95
C SER A 129 -4.54 9.31 7.32
N ARG A 130 -4.32 10.41 6.61
CA ARG A 130 -5.00 11.71 6.79
C ARG A 130 -5.95 12.03 5.64
N PHE A 131 -6.47 10.98 5.01
CA PHE A 131 -7.42 11.01 3.92
C PHE A 131 -8.18 9.67 3.85
N GLY A 132 -9.40 9.71 3.29
CA GLY A 132 -10.16 8.53 2.90
C GLY A 132 -9.71 8.01 1.55
N LYS A 133 -9.79 6.69 1.35
CA LYS A 133 -9.41 6.02 0.10
C LYS A 133 -10.52 5.06 -0.32
N PHE A 134 -10.97 5.15 -1.57
CA PHE A 134 -11.79 4.13 -2.23
C PHE A 134 -11.00 3.54 -3.38
N ILE A 135 -10.78 2.23 -3.33
CA ILE A 135 -9.98 1.50 -4.30
C ILE A 135 -10.92 0.55 -5.02
N GLU A 136 -11.12 0.81 -6.30
CA GLU A 136 -11.91 -0.02 -7.20
C GLU A 136 -10.96 -0.91 -8.00
N LEU A 137 -11.09 -2.23 -7.83
CA LEU A 137 -10.40 -3.23 -8.63
C LEU A 137 -11.36 -3.75 -9.69
N GLN A 138 -10.94 -3.73 -10.95
CA GLN A 138 -11.79 -4.05 -12.09
C GLN A 138 -11.44 -5.43 -12.62
N PHE A 139 -12.45 -6.29 -12.72
CA PHE A 139 -12.27 -7.66 -13.16
C PHE A 139 -13.01 -7.91 -14.47
N ARG A 140 -12.31 -8.47 -15.45
CA ARG A 140 -12.88 -8.93 -16.72
C ARG A 140 -13.40 -10.35 -16.56
N SER A 141 -14.67 -10.58 -16.89
CA SER A 141 -15.28 -11.91 -16.79
C SER A 141 -14.63 -12.90 -17.77
N ALA A 142 -14.75 -14.21 -17.49
CA ALA A 142 -14.23 -15.22 -18.41
C ALA A 142 -14.97 -15.25 -19.76
N LYS A 143 -16.25 -14.88 -19.80
CA LYS A 143 -17.01 -14.72 -21.06
C LYS A 143 -16.38 -13.63 -21.93
N ASP A 144 -16.04 -12.50 -21.32
CA ASP A 144 -15.40 -11.38 -22.01
C ASP A 144 -13.96 -11.72 -22.43
N GLN A 145 -13.27 -12.59 -21.69
CA GLN A 145 -11.93 -13.09 -22.05
C GLN A 145 -11.95 -14.00 -23.27
N GLN A 146 -12.92 -14.92 -23.35
CA GLN A 146 -13.08 -15.82 -24.49
C GLN A 146 -13.40 -15.04 -25.77
N ALA A 147 -14.27 -14.03 -25.69
CA ALA A 147 -14.58 -13.13 -26.80
C ALA A 147 -13.35 -12.32 -27.28
N ALA A 148 -12.40 -12.05 -26.38
CA ALA A 148 -11.16 -11.32 -26.67
C ALA A 148 -9.97 -12.21 -27.06
N GLY A 149 -10.13 -13.53 -27.16
CA GLY A 149 -9.06 -14.46 -27.57
C GLY A 149 -7.90 -14.62 -26.57
N VAL A 150 -8.10 -14.29 -25.29
CA VAL A 150 -7.05 -14.34 -24.26
C VAL A 150 -6.91 -15.75 -23.67
N LYS A 151 -5.70 -16.34 -23.68
CA LYS A 151 -5.43 -17.68 -23.14
C LYS A 151 -5.67 -17.74 -21.63
N THR A 152 -6.44 -18.72 -21.15
CA THR A 152 -6.79 -18.92 -19.73
C THR A 152 -5.61 -19.50 -18.91
N GLY A 153 -5.00 -18.72 -18.01
CA GLY A 153 -4.06 -19.18 -16.96
C GLY A 153 -4.81 -19.72 -15.73
N MET A 154 -4.25 -19.62 -14.52
CA MET A 154 -4.83 -20.16 -13.26
C MET A 154 -6.23 -19.66 -12.90
N ALA A 155 -6.58 -18.47 -13.39
CA ALA A 155 -7.96 -17.99 -13.29
C ALA A 155 -8.92 -19.00 -13.93
N GLY A 156 -8.52 -19.76 -14.94
CA GLY A 156 -9.39 -20.70 -15.66
C GLY A 156 -10.59 -19.94 -16.22
N GLU A 157 -11.78 -20.31 -15.77
CA GLU A 157 -13.05 -19.63 -16.04
C GLU A 157 -13.38 -18.49 -15.06
N ASN A 158 -12.45 -18.10 -14.19
CA ASN A 158 -12.63 -17.01 -13.22
C ASN A 158 -12.29 -15.63 -13.83
N SER A 159 -12.73 -14.58 -13.15
CA SER A 159 -12.58 -13.21 -13.61
C SER A 159 -11.17 -12.68 -13.36
N ARG A 160 -10.54 -12.06 -14.35
CA ARG A 160 -9.16 -11.55 -14.25
C ARG A 160 -9.11 -10.10 -13.85
N LEU A 161 -8.13 -9.73 -13.05
CA LEU A 161 -7.86 -8.31 -12.81
C LEU A 161 -7.40 -7.65 -14.12
N CYS A 162 -8.10 -6.60 -14.55
CA CYS A 162 -7.79 -5.89 -15.79
C CYS A 162 -7.55 -4.39 -15.60
N GLY A 163 -7.81 -3.86 -14.41
CA GLY A 163 -7.60 -2.45 -14.11
C GLY A 163 -7.87 -2.11 -12.66
N ALA A 164 -7.55 -0.89 -12.28
CA ALA A 164 -7.88 -0.33 -10.98
C ALA A 164 -8.08 1.18 -11.05
N ARG A 165 -8.87 1.71 -10.13
CA ARG A 165 -9.09 3.14 -9.94
C ARG A 165 -9.07 3.47 -8.46
N ILE A 166 -8.39 4.56 -8.11
CA ILE A 166 -8.31 5.03 -6.72
C ILE A 166 -8.93 6.42 -6.64
N GLN A 167 -9.88 6.58 -5.74
CA GLN A 167 -10.46 7.87 -5.38
C GLN A 167 -10.06 8.21 -3.96
N THR A 168 -9.62 9.45 -3.76
CA THR A 168 -9.23 9.97 -2.44
C THR A 168 -10.26 11.00 -1.98
N TYR A 169 -10.49 11.05 -0.67
CA TYR A 169 -11.46 11.97 -0.07
C TYR A 169 -10.86 12.66 1.15
N LEU A 170 -11.22 13.92 1.35
CA LEU A 170 -10.99 14.66 2.59
C LEU A 170 -9.53 14.60 3.06
N LEU A 171 -8.58 14.91 2.18
CA LEU A 171 -7.19 15.13 2.58
C LEU A 171 -7.14 16.27 3.61
N GLU A 172 -6.47 16.03 4.73
CA GLU A 172 -6.25 17.02 5.79
C GLU A 172 -5.26 18.10 5.32
N LYS A 173 -5.70 19.02 4.46
CA LYS A 173 -4.85 20.05 3.85
C LYS A 173 -4.22 20.98 4.88
N VAL A 174 -4.91 21.25 5.99
CA VAL A 174 -4.41 22.09 7.10
C VAL A 174 -3.11 21.56 7.70
N ARG A 175 -2.85 20.24 7.62
CA ARG A 175 -1.61 19.64 8.09
C ARG A 175 -0.38 20.19 7.37
N VAL A 176 -0.53 20.70 6.15
CA VAL A 176 0.61 21.24 5.39
C VAL A 176 1.19 22.47 6.09
N CYS A 177 0.36 23.35 6.64
CA CYS A 177 0.82 24.60 7.24
C CYS A 177 0.94 24.55 8.76
N ASP A 178 0.26 23.62 9.43
CA ASP A 178 0.26 23.52 10.88
C ASP A 178 0.14 22.07 11.37
N GLN A 179 0.86 21.73 12.44
CA GLN A 179 0.82 20.40 13.06
C GLN A 179 0.84 20.55 14.58
N GLN A 180 0.12 19.66 15.27
CA GLN A 180 0.17 19.58 16.71
C GLN A 180 1.58 19.16 17.18
N GLU A 181 1.99 19.67 18.34
CA GLU A 181 3.26 19.31 18.97
C GLU A 181 3.39 17.79 19.15
N GLY A 182 4.52 17.23 18.69
CA GLY A 182 4.78 15.79 18.68
C GLY A 182 4.28 15.05 17.41
N GLU A 183 3.60 15.74 16.49
CA GLU A 183 3.21 15.20 15.18
C GLU A 183 4.19 15.61 14.06
N ARG A 184 4.09 14.96 12.89
CA ARG A 184 4.82 15.38 11.68
C ARG A 184 3.85 15.94 10.63
N ASN A 185 4.41 16.67 9.67
CA ASN A 185 3.79 16.89 8.36
C ASN A 185 3.76 15.56 7.57
N TYR A 186 3.30 15.58 6.32
CA TYR A 186 3.30 14.40 5.44
C TYR A 186 4.71 13.83 5.24
N HIS A 187 4.80 12.49 5.17
CA HIS A 187 6.09 11.78 5.13
C HIS A 187 6.98 12.23 3.97
N ILE A 188 6.41 12.51 2.81
CA ILE A 188 7.16 12.92 1.61
C ILE A 188 8.10 14.11 1.86
N PHE A 189 7.70 15.06 2.72
CA PHE A 189 8.55 16.22 3.04
C PHE A 189 9.81 15.80 3.81
N TYR A 190 9.71 14.83 4.70
CA TYR A 190 10.84 14.31 5.46
C TYR A 190 11.71 13.39 4.60
N GLU A 191 11.07 12.56 3.76
CA GLU A 191 11.73 11.68 2.80
C GLU A 191 12.63 12.47 1.83
N VAL A 192 12.13 13.54 1.21
CA VAL A 192 12.93 14.39 0.29
C VAL A 192 14.00 15.21 1.02
N CYS A 193 13.70 15.80 2.19
CA CYS A 193 14.69 16.56 2.95
C CYS A 193 15.83 15.65 3.45
N ALA A 194 15.53 14.39 3.79
CA ALA A 194 16.54 13.42 4.19
C ALA A 194 17.45 13.04 3.02
N ALA A 195 16.90 12.91 1.81
CA ALA A 195 17.68 12.68 0.60
C ALA A 195 18.65 13.84 0.32
N VAL A 196 18.20 15.10 0.43
CA VAL A 196 19.07 16.29 0.29
C VAL A 196 20.16 16.30 1.35
N ALA A 197 19.82 16.07 2.62
CA ALA A 197 20.79 16.06 3.71
C ALA A 197 21.84 14.93 3.61
N SER A 198 21.61 13.93 2.76
CA SER A 198 22.57 12.85 2.48
C SER A 198 23.60 13.21 1.41
N LEU A 199 23.37 14.30 0.67
CA LEU A 199 24.28 14.74 -0.39
C LEU A 199 25.48 15.51 0.19
N PRO A 200 26.66 15.42 -0.44
CA PRO A 200 27.78 16.31 -0.12
C PRO A 200 27.41 17.78 -0.27
N GLU A 201 28.07 18.65 0.51
CA GLU A 201 27.83 20.10 0.46
C GLU A 201 28.00 20.65 -0.96
N GLY A 202 26.99 21.40 -1.43
CA GLY A 202 26.96 21.97 -2.78
C GLY A 202 26.51 21.02 -3.89
N GLN A 203 26.22 19.75 -3.60
CA GLN A 203 25.61 18.83 -4.57
C GLN A 203 24.08 18.82 -4.46
N LEU A 204 23.41 18.84 -5.61
CA LEU A 204 21.94 18.77 -5.73
C LEU A 204 21.47 17.54 -6.51
N GLU A 205 22.38 16.75 -7.07
CA GLU A 205 22.05 15.52 -7.79
C GLU A 205 22.02 14.31 -6.84
N TYR A 206 20.85 13.71 -6.68
CA TYR A 206 20.69 12.44 -5.97
C TYR A 206 20.76 11.26 -6.96
N ASN A 207 21.71 10.34 -6.72
CA ASN A 207 21.90 9.15 -7.55
C ASN A 207 21.05 7.99 -7.03
N PHE A 208 19.90 7.71 -7.64
CA PHE A 208 19.04 6.60 -7.25
C PHE A 208 19.38 5.32 -8.05
N PRO A 209 19.45 4.14 -7.40
CA PRO A 209 19.39 3.89 -5.96
C PRO A 209 20.77 4.00 -5.28
N THR A 210 20.77 4.40 -4.01
CA THR A 210 21.91 4.38 -3.08
C THR A 210 21.75 3.29 -2.01
N LEU A 211 20.52 3.03 -1.52
CA LEU A 211 20.23 2.09 -0.43
C LEU A 211 19.50 0.85 -0.91
N LEU A 212 18.58 0.99 -1.88
CA LEU A 212 17.87 -0.15 -2.43
C LEU A 212 18.79 -1.03 -3.28
N PRO A 213 18.67 -2.37 -3.18
CA PRO A 213 19.41 -3.29 -4.04
C PRO A 213 19.08 -3.01 -5.51
N LYS A 214 20.12 -2.86 -6.35
CA LYS A 214 19.97 -2.50 -7.78
C LYS A 214 19.11 -3.51 -8.55
N GLU A 215 19.09 -4.76 -8.13
CA GLU A 215 18.30 -5.84 -8.76
C GLU A 215 16.79 -5.67 -8.53
N LYS A 216 16.40 -4.85 -7.55
CA LYS A 216 14.99 -4.54 -7.22
C LYS A 216 14.49 -3.27 -7.89
N VAL A 217 15.35 -2.55 -8.60
CA VAL A 217 15.05 -1.25 -9.21
C VAL A 217 14.96 -1.42 -10.73
N LYS A 218 13.96 -0.78 -11.34
CA LYS A 218 13.74 -0.88 -12.79
C LYS A 218 14.74 -0.03 -13.56
N THR A 219 15.05 1.18 -13.09
CA THR A 219 15.94 2.11 -13.78
C THR A 219 16.71 2.96 -12.78
N GLU A 220 18.03 3.02 -12.93
CA GLU A 220 18.87 3.95 -12.17
C GLU A 220 18.71 5.36 -12.75
N VAL A 221 18.53 6.36 -11.89
CA VAL A 221 18.25 7.73 -12.32
C VAL A 221 18.95 8.74 -11.43
N LYS A 222 19.25 9.91 -11.99
CA LYS A 222 19.68 11.07 -11.24
C LYS A 222 18.51 12.03 -11.07
N LEU A 223 18.29 12.48 -9.85
CA LEU A 223 17.26 13.45 -9.50
C LEU A 223 17.91 14.77 -9.13
N ASN A 224 17.52 15.85 -9.81
CA ASN A 224 17.87 17.19 -9.36
C ASN A 224 16.94 17.58 -8.20
N LEU A 225 17.51 17.81 -7.02
CA LEU A 225 16.79 18.23 -5.81
C LEU A 225 16.92 19.73 -5.55
N GLU A 226 17.23 20.53 -6.59
CA GLU A 226 17.20 21.98 -6.52
C GLU A 226 15.85 22.50 -5.98
N GLY A 227 15.92 23.49 -5.08
CA GLY A 227 14.75 24.03 -4.38
C GLY A 227 14.37 23.27 -3.10
N PHE A 228 14.89 22.05 -2.90
CA PHE A 228 14.84 21.37 -1.60
C PHE A 228 16.08 21.71 -0.76
N ALA A 229 15.94 21.53 0.56
CA ALA A 229 16.98 21.83 1.54
C ALA A 229 16.83 20.89 2.75
N GLU A 230 17.69 21.07 3.76
CA GLU A 230 17.49 20.41 5.03
C GLU A 230 16.16 20.79 5.69
N LEU A 231 15.64 19.88 6.52
CA LEU A 231 14.34 20.03 7.17
C LEU A 231 14.21 21.35 7.96
N SER A 232 15.29 21.82 8.59
CA SER A 232 15.31 23.07 9.37
C SER A 232 15.02 24.33 8.56
N ASN A 233 15.21 24.28 7.24
CA ASN A 233 15.05 25.44 6.37
C ASN A 233 13.58 25.68 6.01
N PHE A 234 12.69 24.74 6.33
CA PHE A 234 11.27 24.85 6.04
C PHE A 234 10.47 25.11 7.33
N ALA A 235 9.77 26.25 7.37
CA ALA A 235 8.95 26.63 8.52
C ALA A 235 7.80 25.62 8.80
N TYR A 236 7.29 24.95 7.77
CA TYR A 236 6.16 24.02 7.87
C TYR A 236 6.52 22.59 8.25
N THR A 237 7.80 22.25 8.33
CA THR A 237 8.29 20.96 8.84
C THR A 237 8.87 21.09 10.25
N THR A 238 9.00 22.32 10.76
CA THR A 238 9.59 22.68 12.05
C THR A 238 8.59 23.21 13.07
N ARG A 239 7.28 23.21 12.77
CA ARG A 239 6.21 23.64 13.68
C ARG A 239 6.08 22.75 14.92
N SER A 240 6.45 21.49 14.79
CA SER A 240 6.42 20.48 15.86
C SER A 240 7.84 19.99 16.13
N SER A 241 8.11 19.56 17.36
CA SER A 241 9.41 18.99 17.76
C SER A 241 9.75 17.64 17.08
N CYS A 242 8.76 16.94 16.52
CA CYS A 242 8.98 15.62 15.93
C CYS A 242 9.64 15.73 14.54
N LYS A 243 10.97 15.51 14.49
CA LYS A 243 11.73 15.54 13.23
C LYS A 243 12.06 14.15 12.68
N LYS A 244 12.14 13.14 13.54
CA LYS A 244 12.51 11.76 13.18
C LYS A 244 11.52 10.77 13.79
N LEU A 245 11.32 9.65 13.09
CA LEU A 245 10.57 8.51 13.63
C LEU A 245 11.54 7.42 14.09
N LYS A 246 11.10 6.66 15.09
CA LYS A 246 11.84 5.51 15.57
C LYS A 246 11.77 4.39 14.53
N ASP A 247 12.90 3.73 14.25
CA ASP A 247 13.00 2.58 13.36
C ASP A 247 12.55 2.84 11.90
N VAL A 248 12.60 4.10 11.46
CA VAL A 248 12.25 4.54 10.10
C VAL A 248 13.45 5.22 9.46
N ASN A 249 13.83 4.76 8.27
CA ASN A 249 14.83 5.42 7.44
C ASN A 249 14.13 6.19 6.31
N ASP A 250 13.97 7.50 6.48
CA ASP A 250 13.29 8.36 5.51
C ASP A 250 13.97 8.35 4.12
N ILE A 251 15.29 8.11 4.01
CA ILE A 251 16.00 7.97 2.72
C ILE A 251 15.61 6.68 2.02
N GLU A 252 15.58 5.56 2.76
CA GLU A 252 15.13 4.28 2.19
C GLU A 252 13.68 4.37 1.71
N PHE A 253 12.81 5.07 2.45
CA PHE A 253 11.44 5.31 2.03
C PHE A 253 11.36 6.20 0.79
N PHE A 254 12.16 7.26 0.69
CA PHE A 254 12.28 8.09 -0.51
C PHE A 254 12.60 7.24 -1.75
N GLU A 255 13.59 6.36 -1.65
CA GLU A 255 13.96 5.44 -2.73
C GLU A 255 12.84 4.46 -3.07
N ARG A 256 12.13 3.93 -2.07
CA ARG A 256 10.94 3.10 -2.31
C ARG A 256 9.86 3.87 -3.05
N ARG A 257 9.72 5.19 -2.86
CA ARG A 257 8.76 6.02 -3.61
C ARG A 257 9.17 6.15 -5.06
N ILE A 258 10.44 6.46 -5.33
CA ILE A 258 10.95 6.56 -6.70
C ILE A 258 10.73 5.24 -7.44
N ASN A 259 11.04 4.10 -6.81
CA ASN A 259 10.80 2.78 -7.39
C ASN A 259 9.29 2.53 -7.68
N ALA A 260 8.42 2.94 -6.76
CA ALA A 260 6.97 2.83 -6.94
C ALA A 260 6.47 3.72 -8.09
N MET A 261 6.97 4.96 -8.20
CA MET A 261 6.66 5.88 -9.31
C MET A 261 7.06 5.28 -10.66
N GLN A 262 8.27 4.70 -10.76
CA GLN A 262 8.74 3.99 -11.96
C GLN A 262 7.85 2.77 -12.32
N THR A 263 7.36 2.05 -11.32
CA THR A 263 6.49 0.88 -11.52
C THR A 263 5.11 1.29 -12.04
N ILE A 264 4.55 2.38 -11.51
CA ILE A 264 3.25 2.93 -11.91
C ILE A 264 3.32 3.62 -13.28
N GLY A 265 4.52 3.98 -13.73
CA GLY A 265 4.75 4.59 -15.04
C GLY A 265 4.72 6.11 -15.01
N ILE A 266 4.99 6.74 -13.85
CA ILE A 266 5.23 8.18 -13.78
C ILE A 266 6.59 8.45 -14.45
N SER A 267 6.60 9.40 -15.38
CA SER A 267 7.82 9.73 -16.12
C SER A 267 8.82 10.45 -15.22
N MET A 268 10.11 10.35 -15.54
CA MET A 268 11.15 11.04 -14.75
C MET A 268 11.00 12.57 -14.80
N ASP A 269 10.54 13.09 -15.94
CA ASP A 269 10.22 14.51 -16.08
C ASP A 269 9.11 14.93 -15.12
N ASP A 270 8.12 14.08 -14.87
CA ASP A 270 7.03 14.36 -13.92
C ASP A 270 7.46 14.17 -12.45
N ILE A 271 8.48 13.35 -12.18
CA ILE A 271 9.04 13.19 -10.83
C ILE A 271 9.88 14.41 -10.42
N THR A 272 10.51 15.06 -11.40
CA THR A 272 11.47 16.16 -11.18
C THR A 272 10.87 17.56 -11.27
N LYS A 273 9.71 17.71 -11.94
CA LYS A 273 8.94 18.96 -12.01
C LYS A 273 8.07 19.16 -10.78
#